data_AF-A0A397UBV0-F1
#
_entry.id   AF-A0A397UBV0-F1
#
_cell.length_a   1.000
_cell.length_b   1.000
_cell.length_c   1.000
_cell.angle_alpha   90.00
_cell.angle_beta   90.00
_cell.angle_gamma   90.00
#
_symmetry.space_group_name_H-M   'P 1'
#
loop_
_entity.id
_entity.type
_entity.pdbx_description
1 polymer ?
#
loop_
_entity_poly.entity_id
_entity_poly.type
_entity_poly.pdbx_seq_one_letter_code
_entity_poly.pdbx_strand_id
1 'polypeptide(L)'
;MHCFQIVLLFIIFSSVYFFATCQNIPSPRYEQASSLIGTRFYFFGGQTGSFSSNEVWYLDLSNSFNKTIPPWRKDIGMPVGYSIGSLCVSPIDNSSVFLVGGRIFIPNTFSPSDSSSSVYVFDSKTSQWAAATNINGFNSSFLSRNEMQAIIDNSGKIFIFGGTNVNSTLSTFYNDMNILDINTMTNFIFVLTFLC
;
A
#
# COMPACT_ATOMS: atom_id res chain seq x y z
N MET A 1 -31.36 -19.35 43.53
CA MET A 1 -30.74 -20.03 42.37
C MET A 1 -31.04 -19.35 41.02
N HIS A 2 -32.23 -18.79 40.79
CA HIS A 2 -32.57 -18.15 39.50
C HIS A 2 -31.75 -16.89 39.15
N CYS A 3 -31.36 -16.08 40.13
CA CYS A 3 -30.54 -14.88 39.89
C CYS A 3 -29.15 -15.22 39.31
N PHE A 4 -28.53 -16.30 39.79
CA PHE A 4 -27.21 -16.75 39.33
C PHE A 4 -27.23 -17.23 37.87
N GLN A 5 -28.28 -17.93 37.44
CA GLN A 5 -28.44 -18.37 36.05
C GLN A 5 -28.65 -17.20 35.07
N ILE A 6 -29.35 -16.15 35.48
CA ILE A 6 -29.58 -14.95 34.66
C ILE A 6 -28.27 -14.17 34.47
N VAL A 7 -27.47 -14.02 35.52
CA VAL A 7 -26.15 -13.37 35.45
C VAL A 7 -25.20 -14.19 34.56
N LEU A 8 -25.20 -15.52 34.69
CA LEU A 8 -24.39 -16.41 33.85
C LEU A 8 -24.78 -16.32 32.37
N LEU A 9 -26.08 -16.28 32.06
CA LEU A 9 -26.59 -16.06 30.71
C LEU A 9 -26.16 -14.70 30.15
N PHE A 10 -26.26 -13.63 30.93
CA PHE A 10 -25.79 -12.30 30.50
C PHE A 10 -24.29 -12.25 30.22
N ILE A 11 -23.46 -12.94 31.02
CA ILE A 11 -22.01 -13.05 30.79
C ILE A 11 -21.70 -13.87 29.54
N ILE A 12 -22.43 -14.97 29.30
CA ILE A 12 -22.28 -15.78 28.09
C ILE A 12 -22.74 -14.98 26.87
N PHE A 13 -23.88 -14.30 26.92
CA PHE A 13 -24.36 -13.47 25.80
C PHE A 13 -23.43 -12.28 25.54
N SER A 14 -22.94 -11.59 26.58
CA SER A 14 -22.01 -10.47 26.41
C SER A 14 -20.64 -10.93 25.91
N SER A 15 -20.13 -12.08 26.37
CA SER A 15 -18.88 -12.65 25.85
C SER A 15 -19.04 -13.12 24.40
N VAL A 16 -20.14 -13.79 24.03
CA VAL A 16 -20.45 -14.14 22.63
C VAL A 16 -20.57 -12.88 21.76
N TYR A 17 -21.17 -11.81 22.26
CA TYR A 17 -21.24 -10.51 21.58
C TYR A 17 -19.86 -9.85 21.45
N PHE A 18 -19.01 -9.97 22.47
CA PHE A 18 -17.64 -9.47 22.47
C PHE A 18 -16.75 -10.24 21.48
N PHE A 19 -16.92 -11.57 21.39
CA PHE A 19 -16.26 -12.41 20.37
C PHE A 19 -16.74 -12.09 18.95
N ALA A 20 -18.00 -11.67 18.77
CA ALA A 20 -18.54 -11.29 17.47
C ALA A 20 -17.97 -9.95 16.93
N THR A 21 -17.45 -9.08 17.80
CA THR A 21 -16.89 -7.76 17.41
C THR A 21 -15.38 -7.76 17.10
N CYS A 22 -14.68 -8.88 17.27
CA CYS A 22 -13.26 -8.99 16.91
C CYS A 22 -13.09 -9.70 15.54
N GLN A 23 -13.88 -9.31 14.54
CA GLN A 23 -13.64 -9.77 13.18
C GLN A 23 -12.34 -9.13 12.69
N ASN A 24 -11.29 -9.94 12.59
CA ASN A 24 -9.97 -9.55 12.10
C ASN A 24 -9.99 -9.38 10.56
N ILE A 25 -10.86 -8.48 10.08
CA ILE A 25 -11.10 -8.18 8.66
C ILE A 25 -10.78 -6.72 8.38
N PRO A 26 -10.29 -6.38 7.17
CA PRO A 26 -10.02 -5.00 6.81
C PRO A 26 -11.31 -4.16 6.75
N SER A 27 -11.25 -2.94 7.27
CA SER A 27 -12.31 -1.94 7.09
C SER A 27 -12.55 -1.64 5.60
N PRO A 28 -13.79 -1.26 5.20
CA PRO A 28 -14.09 -0.76 3.86
C PRO A 28 -13.14 0.37 3.46
N ARG A 29 -12.61 0.29 2.24
CA ARG A 29 -11.59 1.21 1.74
C ARG A 29 -11.59 1.31 0.21
N TYR A 30 -10.94 2.34 -0.30
CA TYR A 30 -10.66 2.57 -1.72
C TYR A 30 -9.23 3.13 -1.89
N GLU A 31 -8.74 3.21 -3.14
CA GLU A 31 -7.38 3.71 -3.46
C GLU A 31 -6.22 2.91 -2.83
N GLN A 32 -6.47 1.70 -2.33
CA GLN A 32 -5.41 0.80 -1.86
C GLN A 32 -4.59 0.26 -3.03
N ALA A 33 -3.33 -0.06 -2.77
CA ALA A 33 -2.49 -0.80 -3.69
C ALA A 33 -2.56 -2.31 -3.34
N SER A 34 -2.51 -3.21 -4.33
CA SER A 34 -2.54 -4.66 -4.08
C SER A 34 -1.64 -5.45 -5.02
N SER A 35 -1.04 -6.53 -4.53
CA SER A 35 -0.21 -7.44 -5.33
C SER A 35 -0.21 -8.86 -4.83
N LEU A 36 0.00 -9.83 -5.72
CA LEU A 36 0.30 -11.21 -5.37
C LEU A 36 1.82 -11.37 -5.20
N ILE A 37 2.25 -11.80 -4.01
CA ILE A 37 3.67 -12.04 -3.66
C ILE A 37 3.78 -13.49 -3.18
N GLY A 38 4.39 -14.34 -4.01
CA GLY A 38 4.31 -15.78 -3.82
C GLY A 38 2.85 -16.24 -3.82
N THR A 39 2.39 -16.85 -2.72
CA THR A 39 0.99 -17.25 -2.54
C THR A 39 0.13 -16.22 -1.80
N ARG A 40 0.70 -15.10 -1.35
CA ARG A 40 -0.01 -14.13 -0.52
C ARG A 40 -0.49 -12.95 -1.35
N PHE A 41 -1.80 -12.72 -1.36
CA PHE A 41 -2.40 -11.57 -2.00
C PHE A 41 -2.49 -10.42 -1.00
N TYR A 42 -1.59 -9.45 -1.12
CA TYR A 42 -1.42 -8.31 -0.24
C TYR A 42 -2.24 -7.10 -0.68
N PHE A 43 -2.63 -6.30 0.31
CA PHE A 43 -3.32 -5.01 0.20
C PHE A 43 -2.61 -4.01 1.11
N PHE A 44 -2.21 -2.87 0.55
CA PHE A 44 -1.42 -1.85 1.21
C PHE A 44 -2.23 -0.55 1.28
N GLY A 45 -2.46 -0.08 2.50
CA GLY A 45 -3.08 1.21 2.78
C GLY A 45 -4.50 1.35 2.24
N GLY A 46 -4.74 2.47 1.56
CA GLY A 46 -6.03 2.91 1.06
C GLY A 46 -6.72 3.91 2.00
N GLN A 47 -7.65 4.67 1.44
CA GLN A 47 -8.52 5.55 2.21
C GLN A 47 -9.70 4.76 2.76
N THR A 48 -9.92 4.91 4.06
CA THR A 48 -11.16 4.52 4.72
C THR A 48 -12.12 5.71 4.77
N GLY A 49 -13.33 5.52 5.28
CA GLY A 49 -14.26 6.63 5.52
C GLY A 49 -13.77 7.67 6.55
N SER A 50 -12.63 7.44 7.22
CA SER A 50 -12.17 8.30 8.33
C SER A 50 -10.70 8.70 8.27
N PHE A 51 -9.87 7.98 7.50
CA PHE A 51 -8.44 8.26 7.39
C PHE A 51 -7.78 7.51 6.23
N SER A 52 -6.56 7.94 5.86
CA SER A 52 -5.65 7.14 5.04
C SER A 52 -4.93 6.11 5.91
N SER A 53 -5.16 4.83 5.60
CA SER A 53 -4.68 3.71 6.39
C SER A 53 -3.20 3.43 6.12
N ASN A 54 -2.46 3.04 7.15
CA ASN A 54 -1.14 2.44 7.01
C ASN A 54 -1.18 0.90 7.10
N GLU A 55 -2.36 0.29 7.14
CA GLU A 55 -2.48 -1.13 7.37
C GLU A 55 -2.06 -1.95 6.14
N VAL A 56 -1.51 -3.12 6.43
CA VAL A 56 -1.18 -4.14 5.44
C VAL A 56 -1.98 -5.38 5.76
N TRP A 57 -2.80 -5.80 4.81
CA TRP A 57 -3.63 -7.00 4.91
C TRP A 57 -3.26 -7.98 3.82
N TYR A 58 -3.42 -9.28 4.07
CA TYR A 58 -3.25 -10.27 3.02
C TYR A 58 -4.17 -11.48 3.19
N LEU A 59 -4.38 -12.18 2.08
CA LEU A 59 -4.96 -13.51 2.01
C LEU A 59 -3.89 -14.49 1.54
N ASP A 60 -3.72 -15.61 2.25
CA ASP A 60 -2.87 -16.70 1.78
C ASP A 60 -3.68 -17.59 0.83
N LEU A 61 -3.30 -17.58 -0.45
CA LEU A 61 -3.92 -18.33 -1.53
C LEU A 61 -3.29 -19.71 -1.74
N SER A 62 -2.37 -20.14 -0.87
CA SER A 62 -1.75 -21.48 -0.95
C SER A 62 -2.79 -22.62 -0.89
N ASN A 63 -3.94 -22.37 -0.27
CA ASN A 63 -5.04 -23.31 -0.12
C ASN A 63 -6.39 -22.64 -0.41
N SER A 64 -7.38 -23.41 -0.83
CA SER A 64 -8.75 -22.93 -0.94
C SER A 64 -9.33 -22.58 0.44
N PHE A 65 -10.10 -21.50 0.52
CA PHE A 65 -10.79 -21.08 1.74
C PHE A 65 -12.26 -20.73 1.50
N ASN A 66 -13.03 -20.64 2.57
CA ASN A 66 -14.42 -20.22 2.51
C ASN A 66 -14.51 -18.73 2.12
N LYS A 67 -15.09 -18.45 0.96
CA LYS A 67 -15.24 -17.07 0.42
C LYS A 67 -16.20 -16.21 1.22
N THR A 68 -17.12 -16.80 2.00
CA THR A 68 -18.04 -16.02 2.86
C THR A 68 -17.36 -15.51 4.12
N ILE A 69 -16.24 -16.14 4.53
CA ILE A 69 -15.44 -15.74 5.69
C ILE A 69 -13.96 -15.88 5.31
N PRO A 70 -13.42 -14.98 4.46
CA PRO A 70 -12.03 -15.07 4.03
C PRO A 70 -11.06 -14.97 5.23
N PRO A 71 -9.98 -15.76 5.27
CA PRO A 71 -9.04 -15.80 6.38
C PRO A 71 -8.04 -14.65 6.29
N TRP A 72 -8.53 -13.42 6.45
CA TRP A 72 -7.72 -12.21 6.45
C TRP A 72 -6.63 -12.26 7.52
N ARG A 73 -5.42 -11.83 7.14
CA ARG A 73 -4.28 -11.68 8.04
C ARG A 73 -3.76 -10.26 7.95
N LYS A 74 -3.32 -9.73 9.09
CA LYS A 74 -2.69 -8.41 9.20
C LYS A 74 -1.17 -8.61 9.29
N ASP A 75 -0.43 -7.83 8.50
CA ASP A 75 1.03 -7.77 8.55
C ASP A 75 1.49 -6.48 9.25
N ILE A 76 2.80 -6.26 9.35
CA ILE A 76 3.33 -5.00 9.87
C ILE A 76 2.80 -3.82 9.03
N GLY A 77 2.31 -2.79 9.71
CA GLY A 77 1.84 -1.58 9.06
C GLY A 77 2.96 -0.83 8.35
N MET A 78 2.60 -0.11 7.30
CA MET A 78 3.46 0.87 6.64
C MET A 78 3.90 1.95 7.64
N PRO A 79 5.08 2.56 7.44
CA PRO A 79 5.51 3.71 8.25
C PRO A 79 4.66 4.97 8.01
N VAL A 80 3.81 4.97 6.96
CA VAL A 80 2.97 6.09 6.52
C VAL A 80 1.57 5.63 6.14
N GLY A 81 0.59 6.52 6.21
CA GLY A 81 -0.67 6.34 5.51
C GLY A 81 -0.44 6.49 4.00
N TYR A 82 -1.04 5.63 3.19
CA TYR A 82 -0.74 5.54 1.76
C TYR A 82 -2.00 5.34 0.94
N SER A 83 -2.19 6.13 -0.11
CA SER A 83 -3.24 5.90 -1.09
C SER A 83 -2.82 6.34 -2.49
N ILE A 84 -3.51 5.83 -3.52
CA ILE A 84 -3.48 6.32 -4.90
C ILE A 84 -2.09 6.35 -5.57
N GLY A 85 -1.16 5.54 -5.06
CA GLY A 85 0.13 5.30 -5.70
C GLY A 85 0.15 3.97 -6.45
N SER A 86 1.31 3.65 -7.03
CA SER A 86 1.50 2.41 -7.77
C SER A 86 2.43 1.47 -7.03
N LEU A 87 2.44 0.19 -7.42
CA LEU A 87 3.36 -0.80 -6.86
C LEU A 87 3.97 -1.69 -7.93
N CYS A 88 5.14 -2.27 -7.61
CA CYS A 88 5.78 -3.33 -8.39
C CYS A 88 6.44 -4.35 -7.45
N VAL A 89 6.35 -5.64 -7.78
CA VAL A 89 7.09 -6.70 -7.08
C VAL A 89 8.38 -6.96 -7.82
N SER A 90 9.49 -7.00 -7.10
CA SER A 90 10.81 -7.27 -7.67
C SER A 90 10.86 -8.66 -8.31
N PRO A 91 11.16 -8.77 -9.62
CA PRO A 91 11.35 -10.05 -10.26
C PRO A 91 12.70 -10.70 -9.88
N ILE A 92 13.59 -9.96 -9.20
CA ILE A 92 14.94 -10.39 -8.86
C ILE A 92 14.94 -11.30 -7.63
N ASP A 93 14.21 -10.91 -6.58
CA ASP A 93 14.14 -11.64 -5.31
C ASP A 93 12.76 -12.24 -4.99
N ASN A 94 11.73 -11.85 -5.76
CA ASN A 94 10.33 -12.21 -5.60
C ASN A 94 9.77 -11.94 -4.19
N SER A 95 10.33 -10.97 -3.47
CA SER A 95 9.91 -10.60 -2.10
C SER A 95 9.86 -9.11 -1.84
N SER A 96 10.70 -8.32 -2.52
CA SER A 96 10.70 -6.88 -2.36
C SER A 96 9.54 -6.25 -3.14
N VAL A 97 8.74 -5.43 -2.48
CA VAL A 97 7.61 -4.71 -3.06
C VAL A 97 7.91 -3.22 -3.02
N PHE A 98 7.96 -2.58 -4.18
CA PHE A 98 8.20 -1.15 -4.33
C PHE A 98 6.86 -0.44 -4.48
N LEU A 99 6.49 0.37 -3.49
CA LEU A 99 5.37 1.29 -3.56
C LEU A 99 5.92 2.64 -4.01
N VAL A 100 5.45 3.15 -5.14
CA VAL A 100 5.99 4.34 -5.81
C VAL A 100 4.92 5.41 -5.94
N GLY A 101 5.28 6.64 -5.58
CA GLY A 101 4.38 7.79 -5.60
C GLY A 101 3.22 7.64 -4.62
N GLY A 102 2.07 8.19 -5.01
CA GLY A 102 0.85 8.21 -4.20
C GLY A 102 0.77 9.41 -3.27
N ARG A 103 -0.31 9.46 -2.50
CA ARG A 103 -0.51 10.43 -1.43
C ARG A 103 -0.02 9.81 -0.12
N ILE A 104 0.90 10.51 0.53
CA ILE A 104 1.51 10.08 1.78
C ILE A 104 0.94 10.90 2.94
N PHE A 105 0.49 10.21 3.98
CA PHE A 105 -0.18 10.79 5.14
C PHE A 105 0.49 10.36 6.44
N ILE A 106 0.29 11.15 7.49
CA ILE A 106 0.54 10.66 8.84
C ILE A 106 -0.36 9.43 9.06
N PRO A 107 0.18 8.28 9.53
CA PRO A 107 -0.57 7.04 9.66
C PRO A 107 -1.94 7.21 10.31
N ASN A 108 -2.99 6.70 9.66
CA ASN A 108 -4.37 6.72 10.14
C ASN A 108 -4.92 8.14 10.39
N THR A 109 -4.50 9.08 9.57
CA THR A 109 -5.06 10.44 9.50
C THR A 109 -5.36 10.83 8.04
N PHE A 110 -5.94 12.02 7.83
CA PHE A 110 -5.97 12.68 6.52
C PHE A 110 -4.96 13.83 6.42
N SER A 111 -4.05 13.96 7.38
CA SER A 111 -3.01 14.97 7.38
C SER A 111 -1.86 14.51 6.47
N PRO A 112 -1.45 15.33 5.49
CA PRO A 112 -0.26 15.03 4.68
C PRO A 112 0.97 14.77 5.56
N SER A 113 1.82 13.85 5.15
CA SER A 113 3.10 13.59 5.81
C SER A 113 4.19 14.48 5.22
N ASP A 114 5.12 14.94 6.05
CA ASP A 114 6.36 15.59 5.63
C ASP A 114 7.45 14.58 5.24
N SER A 115 7.08 13.33 4.93
CA SER A 115 8.04 12.32 4.49
C SER A 115 8.81 12.80 3.26
N SER A 116 10.14 12.66 3.33
CA SER A 116 11.04 12.97 2.22
C SER A 116 11.11 11.87 1.16
N SER A 117 10.47 10.72 1.40
CA SER A 117 10.50 9.57 0.49
C SER A 117 9.14 9.33 -0.16
N SER A 118 9.20 9.09 -1.46
CA SER A 118 8.06 8.77 -2.33
C SER A 118 8.11 7.32 -2.80
N VAL A 119 9.08 6.56 -2.29
CA VAL A 119 9.27 5.15 -2.62
C VAL A 119 9.49 4.38 -1.33
N TYR A 120 8.56 3.48 -1.03
CA TYR A 120 8.64 2.59 0.13
C TYR A 120 8.86 1.16 -0.34
N VAL A 121 9.75 0.46 0.32
CA VAL A 121 10.08 -0.94 0.01
C VAL A 121 9.62 -1.81 1.17
N PHE A 122 8.78 -2.79 0.86
CA PHE A 122 8.37 -3.84 1.79
C PHE A 122 9.08 -5.15 1.45
N ASP A 123 9.74 -5.75 2.43
CA ASP A 123 10.26 -7.11 2.30
C ASP A 123 9.25 -8.10 2.91
N SER A 124 8.62 -8.89 2.04
CA SER A 124 7.60 -9.87 2.44
C SER A 124 8.15 -11.08 3.19
N LYS A 125 9.47 -11.34 3.16
CA LYS A 125 10.10 -12.45 3.89
C LYS A 125 10.36 -12.09 5.35
N THR A 126 10.78 -10.85 5.60
CA THR A 126 11.13 -10.35 6.94
C THR A 126 10.04 -9.50 7.57
N SER A 127 8.99 -9.15 6.81
CA SER A 127 7.95 -8.21 7.20
C SER A 127 8.57 -6.91 7.72
N GLN A 128 9.43 -6.29 6.91
CA GLN A 128 10.11 -5.03 7.23
C GLN A 128 9.88 -3.98 6.14
N TRP A 129 9.94 -2.71 6.56
CA TRP A 129 9.79 -1.57 5.68
C TRP A 129 11.06 -0.74 5.64
N ALA A 130 11.40 -0.26 4.44
CA ALA A 130 12.46 0.71 4.22
C ALA A 130 11.91 1.89 3.39
N ALA A 131 12.25 3.11 3.80
CA ALA A 131 12.04 4.30 2.97
C ALA A 131 13.26 4.49 2.06
N ALA A 132 13.05 4.56 0.74
CA ALA A 132 14.13 4.83 -0.19
C ALA A 132 14.38 6.35 -0.22
N THR A 133 15.38 6.81 0.54
CA THR A 133 15.69 8.24 0.73
C THR A 133 16.78 8.76 -0.22
N ASN A 134 17.61 7.88 -0.78
CA ASN A 134 18.76 8.25 -1.60
C ASN A 134 18.60 7.73 -3.05
N ILE A 135 17.53 8.14 -3.73
CA ILE A 135 17.35 7.79 -5.15
C ILE A 135 18.05 8.85 -6.01
N ASN A 136 19.08 8.43 -6.74
CA ASN A 136 19.85 9.33 -7.61
C ASN A 136 19.03 9.74 -8.84
N GLY A 137 19.10 11.01 -9.24
CA GLY A 137 18.43 11.50 -10.46
C GLY A 137 16.92 11.70 -10.35
N PHE A 138 16.33 11.48 -9.16
CA PHE A 138 14.92 11.76 -8.91
C PHE A 138 14.67 13.28 -8.94
N ASN A 139 13.88 13.76 -9.89
CA ASN A 139 13.45 15.16 -9.92
C ASN A 139 12.35 15.40 -8.87
N SER A 140 12.29 16.60 -8.30
CA SER A 140 11.22 17.04 -7.38
C SER A 140 9.82 16.91 -7.98
N SER A 141 9.70 16.94 -9.31
CA SER A 141 8.44 16.72 -10.02
C SER A 141 7.94 15.26 -10.00
N PHE A 142 8.78 14.28 -9.71
CA PHE A 142 8.41 12.87 -9.63
C PHE A 142 8.16 12.41 -8.18
N LEU A 143 8.76 13.09 -7.18
CA LEU A 143 8.55 12.81 -5.75
C LEU A 143 7.09 12.95 -5.30
N SER A 144 6.27 13.68 -6.04
CA SER A 144 4.91 14.01 -5.61
C SER A 144 3.90 13.72 -6.71
N ARG A 145 3.87 12.48 -7.21
CA ARG A 145 2.88 12.04 -8.20
C ARG A 145 1.98 10.93 -7.70
N ASN A 146 0.70 11.02 -8.03
CA ASN A 146 -0.30 10.00 -7.78
C ASN A 146 -1.07 9.68 -9.08
N GLU A 147 -2.08 8.80 -8.98
CA GLU A 147 -2.90 8.38 -10.13
C GLU A 147 -2.05 7.84 -11.29
N MET A 148 -0.95 7.18 -10.92
CA MET A 148 0.01 6.59 -11.84
C MET A 148 -0.16 5.08 -11.91
N GLN A 149 0.29 4.50 -13.02
CA GLN A 149 0.49 3.06 -13.15
C GLN A 149 1.97 2.79 -13.37
N ALA A 150 2.47 1.74 -12.73
CA ALA A 150 3.84 1.28 -12.82
C ALA A 150 3.88 -0.17 -13.32
N ILE A 151 4.85 -0.46 -14.17
CA ILE A 151 5.20 -1.84 -14.55
C ILE A 151 6.70 -2.05 -14.33
N ILE A 152 7.11 -3.27 -14.02
CA ILE A 152 8.52 -3.62 -13.83
C ILE A 152 8.93 -4.68 -14.84
N ASP A 153 10.10 -4.50 -15.46
CA ASP A 153 10.70 -5.51 -16.33
C ASP A 153 11.59 -6.49 -15.56
N ASN A 154 11.99 -7.58 -16.22
CA ASN A 154 12.85 -8.62 -15.63
C ASN A 154 14.26 -8.11 -15.26
N SER A 155 14.67 -6.92 -15.71
CA SER A 155 15.95 -6.31 -15.34
C SER A 155 15.87 -5.46 -14.07
N GLY A 156 14.67 -5.26 -13.52
CA GLY A 156 14.45 -4.43 -12.34
C GLY A 156 14.20 -2.96 -12.66
N LYS A 157 13.79 -2.62 -13.89
CA LYS A 157 13.40 -1.25 -14.24
C LYS A 157 11.89 -1.09 -14.09
N ILE A 158 11.50 -0.17 -13.22
CA ILE A 158 10.11 0.25 -13.00
C ILE A 158 9.81 1.42 -13.93
N PHE A 159 8.88 1.24 -14.87
CA PHE A 159 8.42 2.25 -15.82
C PHE A 159 7.11 2.86 -15.33
N ILE A 160 7.06 4.18 -15.27
CA ILE A 160 5.90 4.95 -14.83
C ILE A 160 5.64 6.04 -15.84
N PHE A 161 4.43 6.07 -16.41
CA PHE A 161 4.02 7.06 -17.39
C PHE A 161 2.91 7.95 -16.83
N GLY A 162 3.06 9.26 -16.99
CA GLY A 162 2.06 10.25 -16.64
C GLY A 162 1.79 10.42 -15.15
N GLY A 163 0.51 10.35 -14.76
CA GLY A 163 0.01 10.66 -13.42
C GLY A 163 -0.29 12.15 -13.22
N THR A 164 -0.63 12.53 -11.99
CA THR A 164 -0.87 13.92 -11.60
C THR A 164 -0.13 14.31 -10.34
N ASN A 165 0.08 15.61 -10.13
CA ASN A 165 0.78 16.12 -8.98
C ASN A 165 -0.02 15.96 -7.68
N VAL A 166 0.70 15.70 -6.58
CA VAL A 166 0.16 15.61 -5.23
C VAL A 166 0.06 17.02 -4.65
N ASN A 167 -1.07 17.33 -4.00
CA ASN A 167 -1.26 18.53 -3.17
C ASN A 167 -1.06 19.89 -3.86
N SER A 168 -1.39 20.01 -5.14
CA SER A 168 -1.45 21.30 -5.82
C SER A 168 -2.88 21.85 -5.89
N THR A 169 -3.03 23.17 -5.95
CA THR A 169 -4.32 23.84 -6.21
C THR A 169 -4.81 23.62 -7.65
N LEU A 170 -3.92 23.21 -8.56
CA LEU A 170 -4.20 22.95 -9.97
C LEU A 170 -3.59 21.63 -10.40
N SER A 171 -4.45 20.65 -10.68
CA SER A 171 -4.04 19.34 -11.21
C SER A 171 -3.21 19.50 -12.48
N THR A 172 -1.94 19.17 -12.38
CA THR A 172 -1.03 19.06 -13.53
C THR A 172 -1.02 17.61 -13.96
N PHE A 173 -1.37 17.35 -15.22
CA PHE A 173 -1.29 16.02 -15.82
C PHE A 173 0.02 15.90 -16.59
N TYR A 174 0.72 14.80 -16.38
CA TYR A 174 2.01 14.57 -17.00
C TYR A 174 1.91 13.59 -18.16
N ASN A 175 2.84 13.71 -19.11
CA ASN A 175 2.97 12.87 -20.29
C ASN A 175 4.42 12.38 -20.51
N ASP A 176 5.25 12.48 -19.49
CA ASP A 176 6.62 11.97 -19.46
C ASP A 176 6.67 10.54 -18.91
N MET A 177 7.79 9.86 -19.16
CA MET A 177 8.08 8.54 -18.61
C MET A 177 9.24 8.63 -17.61
N ASN A 178 9.03 8.06 -16.43
CA ASN A 178 10.03 7.90 -15.39
C ASN A 178 10.42 6.43 -15.31
N ILE A 179 11.72 6.15 -15.22
CA ILE A 179 12.27 4.80 -15.10
C ILE A 179 13.10 4.74 -13.82
N LEU A 180 12.65 3.96 -12.84
CA LEU A 180 13.41 3.67 -11.61
C LEU A 180 14.11 2.32 -11.74
N ASP A 181 15.44 2.32 -11.70
CA ASP A 181 16.24 1.10 -11.64
C ASP A 181 16.46 0.69 -10.18
N ILE A 182 15.90 -0.46 -9.78
CA ILE A 182 15.94 -0.92 -8.38
C ILE A 182 17.30 -1.48 -7.96
N ASN A 183 18.17 -1.83 -8.90
CA ASN A 183 19.49 -2.39 -8.58
C ASN A 183 20.45 -1.29 -8.10
N THR A 184 20.37 -0.14 -8.75
CA THR A 184 21.23 1.02 -8.50
C THR A 184 20.54 2.12 -7.71
N MET A 185 19.22 2.02 -7.51
CA MET A 185 18.37 3.08 -6.96
C MET A 185 18.60 4.40 -7.70
N THR A 186 18.54 4.35 -9.03
CA THR A 186 18.70 5.51 -9.94
C THR A 186 17.43 5.72 -10.77
N ASN A 187 17.03 6.97 -10.97
CA ASN A 187 15.91 7.33 -11.81
C ASN A 187 16.34 8.07 -13.08
N PHE A 188 15.66 7.77 -14.19
CA PHE A 188 15.86 8.39 -15.48
C PHE A 188 14.51 8.91 -16.01
N ILE A 189 14.51 10.12 -16.59
CA ILE A 189 13.33 10.71 -17.22
C ILE A 189 13.50 10.63 -18.73
N PHE A 190 12.55 9.99 -19.39
CA PHE A 190 12.36 10.08 -20.83
C PHE A 190 11.25 11.11 -21.09
N VAL A 191 11.64 12.31 -21.50
CA VAL A 191 10.72 13.28 -22.08
C VAL A 191 10.56 12.90 -23.54
N LEU A 192 9.34 12.53 -23.94
CA LEU A 192 8.99 12.46 -25.36
C LEU A 192 8.97 13.89 -25.90
N THR A 193 10.13 14.44 -26.26
CA THR A 193 10.15 15.58 -27.18
C THR A 193 9.68 15.06 -28.51
N PHE A 194 8.39 15.27 -28.78
CA PHE A 194 7.87 15.22 -30.14
C PHE A 194 8.64 16.27 -30.94
N LEU A 195 9.67 15.84 -31.68
CA LEU A 195 10.04 16.50 -32.92
C LEU A 195 8.91 16.17 -33.90
N CYS A 196 7.85 16.98 -33.84
CA CYS A 196 6.93 17.13 -34.96
C CYS A 196 7.50 18.23 -35.86
#